data_AF-A0AAV0XN01-F1
#
_entry.id   AF-A0AAV0XN01-F1
#
_cell.length_a   1.000
_cell.length_b   1.000
_cell.length_c   1.000
_cell.angle_alpha   90.00
_cell.angle_beta   90.00
_cell.angle_gamma   90.00
#
_symmetry.space_group_name_H-M   'P 1'
#
loop_
_entity.id
_entity.type
_entity.pdbx_description
1 polymer ?
#
loop_
_entity_poly.entity_id
_entity_poly.type
_entity_poly.pdbx_seq_one_letter_code
_entity_poly.pdbx_strand_id
1 'polypeptide(L)'
;MMFKTSLSNLFRKNKIGMNTRSLWKWIDDTFNGLDDDRIEEIGPNLACAEWLMKNGAKIRLKGCKEFVSHYDCLPHTTSIHRKQFVIEHVYAGREASISHIGFRYFKNCTNISNIEFNGCNSINNEALGQLNILKDYLTQLKINNCVNVSDQGLMSLEQLQALKYLELKNVKLLTQPELMIRHLKTKLPECDVKYYNE
;
A
#
# COMPACT_ATOMS: atom_id res chain seq x y z
N MET A 1 41.06 -8.56 12.26
CA MET A 1 41.81 -8.06 11.08
C MET A 1 41.40 -8.91 9.89
N MET A 2 40.74 -8.26 8.92
CA MET A 2 40.44 -8.65 7.54
C MET A 2 39.59 -9.91 7.23
N PHE A 3 38.35 -9.60 6.84
CA PHE A 3 37.46 -10.40 6.00
C PHE A 3 38.10 -10.73 4.65
N LYS A 4 37.93 -11.98 4.20
CA LYS A 4 37.97 -12.35 2.77
C LYS A 4 36.64 -13.00 2.42
N THR A 5 35.66 -12.19 2.04
CA THR A 5 34.45 -12.65 1.35
C THR A 5 34.80 -12.89 -0.12
N SER A 6 34.56 -14.12 -0.57
CA SER A 6 34.82 -14.60 -1.92
C SER A 6 33.87 -13.93 -2.92
N LEU A 7 34.43 -13.33 -3.98
CA LEU A 7 33.76 -12.67 -5.11
C LEU A 7 33.00 -13.63 -6.06
N SER A 8 32.67 -14.84 -5.62
CA SER A 8 32.15 -15.90 -6.51
C SER A 8 30.63 -15.87 -6.75
N ASN A 9 29.88 -14.97 -6.11
CA ASN A 9 28.43 -14.84 -6.34
C ASN A 9 28.02 -13.81 -7.40
N LEU A 10 28.97 -13.17 -8.09
CA LEU A 10 28.64 -12.07 -9.01
C LEU A 10 28.21 -12.49 -10.44
N PHE A 11 28.19 -13.78 -10.78
CA PHE A 11 27.83 -14.22 -12.14
C PHE A 11 26.92 -15.44 -12.14
N ARG A 12 25.69 -15.29 -11.65
CA ARG A 12 24.60 -16.21 -12.02
C ARG A 12 23.99 -15.73 -13.34
N LYS A 13 24.29 -16.47 -14.42
CA LYS A 13 23.82 -16.23 -15.79
C LYS A 13 22.31 -16.00 -15.83
N ASN A 14 21.88 -14.77 -16.12
CA ASN A 14 20.53 -14.51 -16.61
C ASN A 14 20.51 -14.73 -18.13
N LYS A 15 19.67 -15.66 -18.58
CA LYS A 15 19.27 -15.77 -19.99
C LYS A 15 18.74 -14.41 -20.44
N ILE A 16 19.36 -13.85 -21.47
CA ILE A 16 18.95 -12.57 -22.07
C ILE A 16 17.66 -12.84 -22.86
N GLY A 17 16.52 -12.77 -22.17
CA GLY A 17 15.27 -12.42 -22.82
C GLY A 17 15.33 -10.93 -23.16
N MET A 18 15.00 -10.55 -24.38
CA MET A 18 14.93 -9.15 -24.81
C MET A 18 13.94 -8.41 -23.91
N ASN A 19 14.47 -7.69 -22.92
CA ASN A 19 13.69 -7.06 -21.86
C ASN A 19 13.34 -5.64 -22.32
N THR A 20 12.19 -5.49 -23.00
CA THR A 20 11.63 -4.18 -23.36
C THR A 20 10.97 -3.53 -22.13
N ARG A 21 11.64 -3.50 -20.98
CA ARG A 21 11.13 -2.76 -19.82
C ARG A 21 11.28 -1.28 -20.09
N SER A 22 10.16 -0.56 -20.16
CA SER A 22 10.17 0.89 -20.19
C SER A 22 10.85 1.43 -18.92
N LEU A 23 11.54 2.56 -19.04
CA LEU A 23 12.23 3.22 -17.92
C LEU A 23 11.30 3.39 -16.70
N TRP A 24 10.05 3.78 -16.94
CA TRP A 24 9.05 3.95 -15.88
C TRP A 24 8.69 2.66 -15.16
N LYS A 25 8.56 1.55 -15.89
CA LYS A 25 8.33 0.25 -15.26
C LYS A 25 9.53 -0.19 -14.43
N TRP A 26 10.75 0.07 -14.91
CA TRP A 26 11.96 -0.22 -14.13
C TRP A 26 12.06 0.63 -12.86
N ILE A 27 11.69 1.92 -12.92
CA ILE A 27 11.63 2.79 -11.74
C ILE A 27 10.62 2.25 -10.73
N ASP A 28 9.39 1.95 -11.16
CA ASP A 28 8.35 1.42 -10.27
C ASP A 28 8.76 0.08 -9.64
N ASP A 29 9.30 -0.85 -10.45
CA ASP A 29 9.85 -2.12 -9.97
C ASP A 29 10.97 -1.91 -8.92
N THR A 30 11.76 -0.84 -9.04
CA THR A 30 12.89 -0.54 -8.13
C THR A 30 12.41 -0.02 -6.78
N PHE A 31 11.41 0.88 -6.77
CA PHE A 31 10.95 1.55 -5.54
C PHE A 31 9.80 0.80 -4.83
N ASN A 32 8.99 0.05 -5.58
CA ASN A 32 7.87 -0.71 -5.05
C ASN A 32 8.13 -2.23 -5.06
N GLY A 33 9.33 -2.66 -5.47
CA GLY A 33 9.76 -4.05 -5.43
C GLY A 33 9.74 -4.61 -4.01
N LEU A 34 9.20 -5.82 -3.88
CA LEU A 34 9.21 -6.57 -2.63
C LEU A 34 10.61 -7.12 -2.36
N ASP A 35 11.13 -6.89 -1.17
CA ASP A 35 12.40 -7.43 -0.67
C ASP A 35 12.08 -8.45 0.43
N ASP A 36 11.93 -9.72 0.03
CA ASP A 36 11.58 -10.81 0.94
C ASP A 36 12.68 -11.05 1.99
N ASP A 37 13.96 -10.95 1.59
CA ASP A 37 15.11 -11.07 2.50
C ASP A 37 15.06 -10.00 3.59
N ARG A 38 14.69 -8.75 3.22
CA ARG A 38 14.49 -7.67 4.18
C ARG A 38 13.32 -7.92 5.12
N ILE A 39 12.20 -8.45 4.61
CA ILE A 39 11.04 -8.81 5.44
C ILE A 39 11.43 -9.89 6.47
N GLU A 40 12.21 -10.90 6.07
CA GLU A 40 12.72 -11.93 6.98
C GLU A 40 13.66 -11.35 8.04
N GLU A 41 14.52 -10.40 7.67
CA GLU A 41 15.49 -9.77 8.58
C GLU A 41 14.83 -8.89 9.65
N ILE A 42 13.90 -8.02 9.26
CA ILE A 42 13.39 -6.94 10.12
C ILE A 42 11.91 -7.07 10.49
N GLY A 43 11.20 -8.03 9.87
CA GLY A 43 9.78 -8.28 10.09
C GLY A 43 8.87 -7.42 9.20
N PRO A 44 7.61 -7.86 9.01
CA PRO A 44 6.70 -7.31 8.01
C PRO A 44 6.34 -5.85 8.27
N ASN A 45 6.01 -5.48 9.51
CA ASN A 45 5.62 -4.10 9.83
C ASN A 45 6.75 -3.09 9.57
N LEU A 46 7.99 -3.42 9.94
CA LEU A 46 9.09 -2.48 9.74
C LEU A 46 9.47 -2.40 8.25
N ALA A 47 9.51 -3.53 7.54
CA ALA A 47 9.76 -3.53 6.09
C ALA A 47 8.67 -2.77 5.32
N CYS A 48 7.40 -2.94 5.69
CA CYS A 48 6.29 -2.17 5.13
C CYS A 48 6.44 -0.68 5.41
N ALA A 49 6.84 -0.28 6.62
CA ALA A 49 7.07 1.12 6.95
C ALA A 49 8.26 1.72 6.18
N GLU A 50 9.36 0.96 6.01
CA GLU A 50 10.49 1.38 5.18
C GLU A 50 10.03 1.66 3.74
N TRP A 51 9.28 0.73 3.13
CA TRP A 51 8.75 0.90 1.78
C TRP A 51 7.81 2.12 1.67
N LEU A 52 6.85 2.24 2.59
CA LEU A 52 5.89 3.35 2.61
C LEU A 52 6.61 4.70 2.69
N MET A 53 7.52 4.87 3.65
CA MET A 53 8.22 6.15 3.86
C MET A 53 9.21 6.48 2.74
N LYS A 54 9.92 5.47 2.19
CA LYS A 54 10.78 5.66 1.00
C LYS A 54 9.97 6.17 -0.21
N ASN A 55 8.70 5.84 -0.28
CA ASN A 55 7.78 6.26 -1.34
C ASN A 55 6.88 7.43 -0.93
N GLY A 56 7.24 8.21 0.09
CA GLY A 56 6.55 9.45 0.46
C GLY A 56 5.22 9.25 1.19
N ALA A 57 4.85 8.01 1.55
CA ALA A 57 3.70 7.74 2.39
C ALA A 57 4.05 7.93 3.88
N LYS A 58 3.02 8.11 4.69
CA LYS A 58 3.10 8.32 6.13
C LYS A 58 2.36 7.19 6.84
N ILE A 59 2.78 6.87 8.05
CA ILE A 59 2.11 5.86 8.86
C ILE A 59 1.75 6.40 10.23
N ARG A 60 0.73 5.83 10.85
CA ARG A 60 0.48 5.98 12.28
C ARG A 60 0.56 4.61 12.93
N LEU A 61 1.33 4.52 14.01
CA LEU A 61 1.48 3.29 14.77
C LEU A 61 0.29 3.11 15.72
N LYS A 62 0.00 1.85 16.06
CA LYS A 62 -1.04 1.50 17.02
C LYS A 62 -0.81 2.22 18.35
N GLY A 63 -1.86 2.92 18.83
CA GLY A 63 -1.81 3.69 20.08
C GLY A 63 -1.15 5.08 19.96
N CYS A 64 -0.61 5.45 18.79
CA CYS A 64 -0.08 6.78 18.53
C CYS A 64 -1.15 7.69 17.90
N LYS A 65 -1.07 8.99 18.21
CA LYS A 65 -1.96 10.03 17.63
C LYS A 65 -1.39 10.64 16.35
N GLU A 66 -0.08 10.84 16.30
CA GLU A 66 0.61 11.53 15.21
C GLU A 66 1.10 10.58 14.13
N PHE A 67 1.14 11.07 12.90
CA PHE A 67 1.79 10.37 11.79
C PHE A 67 3.32 10.49 11.87
N VAL A 68 3.99 9.41 11.48
CA VAL A 68 5.42 9.33 11.23
C VAL A 68 5.63 9.34 9.72
N SER A 69 6.49 10.22 9.24
CA SER A 69 6.75 10.42 7.82
C SER A 69 8.23 10.34 7.43
N HIS A 70 9.14 10.41 8.41
CA HIS A 70 10.57 10.41 8.15
C HIS A 70 11.15 9.02 8.37
N TYR A 71 11.88 8.53 7.38
CA TYR A 71 12.56 7.23 7.40
C TYR A 71 13.51 7.10 8.61
N ASP A 72 14.19 8.18 8.97
CA ASP A 72 15.14 8.20 10.10
C ASP A 72 14.45 8.05 11.47
N CYS A 73 13.12 8.18 11.52
CA CYS A 73 12.34 7.89 12.73
C CYS A 73 12.04 6.39 12.90
N LEU A 74 12.43 5.55 11.94
CA LEU A 74 12.24 4.11 12.03
C LEU A 74 13.25 3.49 13.01
N PRO A 75 12.82 2.52 13.84
CA PRO A 75 13.72 1.85 14.75
C PRO A 75 14.83 1.13 13.99
N HIS A 76 16.06 1.24 14.49
CA HIS A 76 17.17 0.52 13.90
C HIS A 76 16.95 -1.01 13.90
N THR A 77 17.41 -1.63 12.82
CA THR A 77 18.29 -2.82 12.75
C THR A 77 18.40 -3.79 13.92
N THR A 78 18.65 -3.26 15.11
CA THR A 78 19.02 -4.00 16.33
C THR A 78 18.09 -3.72 17.51
N SER A 79 17.09 -2.84 17.34
CA SER A 79 16.18 -2.42 18.39
C SER A 79 15.30 -3.58 18.89
N ILE A 80 15.22 -3.71 20.22
CA ILE A 80 14.40 -4.70 20.94
C ILE A 80 12.90 -4.39 20.75
N HIS A 81 12.55 -3.15 20.40
CA HIS A 81 11.17 -2.67 20.26
C HIS A 81 10.53 -2.98 18.91
N ARG A 82 11.20 -3.72 18.01
CA ARG A 82 10.66 -4.03 16.67
C ARG A 82 9.33 -4.77 16.69
N LYS A 83 9.12 -5.67 17.67
CA LYS A 83 7.84 -6.39 17.81
C LYS A 83 6.69 -5.49 18.26
N GLN A 84 6.99 -4.32 18.83
CA GLN A 84 6.00 -3.32 19.24
C GLN A 84 5.71 -2.32 18.12
N PHE A 85 6.50 -2.34 17.04
CA PHE A 85 6.31 -1.48 15.89
C PHE A 85 5.20 -2.05 15.00
N VAL A 86 3.99 -1.56 15.20
CA VAL A 86 2.77 -2.07 14.57
C VAL A 86 2.08 -0.91 13.83
N ILE A 87 1.94 -1.04 12.52
CA ILE A 87 1.24 -0.05 11.68
C ILE A 87 -0.27 -0.20 11.88
N GLU A 88 -0.96 0.92 12.08
CA GLU A 88 -2.43 0.98 12.17
C GLU A 88 -3.05 1.80 11.05
N HIS A 89 -2.43 2.94 10.69
CA HIS A 89 -2.91 3.83 9.64
C HIS A 89 -1.83 4.03 8.58
N VAL A 90 -2.20 3.95 7.31
CA VAL A 90 -1.39 4.39 6.16
C VAL A 90 -2.04 5.59 5.50
N TYR A 91 -1.26 6.65 5.27
CA TYR A 91 -1.66 7.82 4.50
C TYR A 91 -0.73 7.99 3.30
N ALA A 92 -1.27 8.05 2.09
CA ALA A 92 -0.53 8.36 0.88
C ALA A 92 -1.14 9.58 0.18
N GLY A 93 -0.40 10.70 0.21
CA GLY A 93 -0.80 11.97 -0.39
C GLY A 93 -0.34 12.11 -1.85
N ARG A 94 -0.40 13.35 -2.38
CA ARG A 94 0.08 13.68 -3.74
C ARG A 94 1.59 13.46 -3.90
N GLU A 95 2.32 13.56 -2.81
CA GLU A 95 3.77 13.32 -2.74
C GLU A 95 4.14 11.84 -2.78
N ALA A 96 3.18 10.94 -2.53
CA ALA A 96 3.45 9.52 -2.42
C ALA A 96 3.43 8.83 -3.79
N SER A 97 4.35 7.90 -3.98
CA SER A 97 4.51 7.10 -5.21
C SER A 97 4.44 5.59 -4.94
N ILE A 98 3.59 5.19 -3.99
CA ILE A 98 3.32 3.77 -3.71
C ILE A 98 2.47 3.17 -4.84
N SER A 99 2.79 1.96 -5.28
CA SER A 99 2.04 1.26 -6.34
C SER A 99 1.59 -0.13 -5.91
N HIS A 100 0.68 -0.72 -6.69
CA HIS A 100 0.19 -2.08 -6.50
C HIS A 100 1.33 -3.11 -6.35
N ILE A 101 2.50 -2.91 -6.97
CA ILE A 101 3.65 -3.82 -6.87
C ILE A 101 4.10 -4.01 -5.42
N GLY A 102 4.08 -2.90 -4.65
CA GLY A 102 4.51 -2.84 -3.26
C GLY A 102 3.42 -3.22 -2.26
N PHE A 103 2.16 -3.36 -2.68
CA PHE A 103 1.06 -3.71 -1.75
C PHE A 103 1.25 -5.10 -1.11
N ARG A 104 2.14 -5.93 -1.68
CA ARG A 104 2.61 -7.18 -1.05
C ARG A 104 3.29 -6.98 0.30
N TYR A 105 3.87 -5.80 0.59
CA TYR A 105 4.39 -5.46 1.91
C TYR A 105 3.30 -5.41 2.99
N PHE A 106 2.03 -5.21 2.62
CA PHE A 106 0.92 -5.27 3.58
C PHE A 106 0.66 -6.69 4.10
N LYS A 107 1.22 -7.72 3.45
CA LYS A 107 1.09 -9.10 3.91
C LYS A 107 1.64 -9.23 5.34
N ASN A 108 0.87 -9.87 6.21
CA ASN A 108 1.17 -10.04 7.65
C ASN A 108 1.22 -8.74 8.48
N CYS A 109 0.80 -7.59 7.92
CA CYS A 109 0.56 -6.37 8.68
C CYS A 109 -0.90 -6.33 9.19
N THR A 110 -1.24 -7.27 10.07
CA THR A 110 -2.64 -7.59 10.50
C THR A 110 -3.33 -6.50 11.34
N ASN A 111 -2.68 -5.35 11.56
CA ASN A 111 -3.24 -4.24 12.33
C ASN A 111 -3.53 -3.01 11.48
N ILE A 112 -3.24 -3.03 10.18
CA ILE A 112 -3.59 -1.93 9.27
C ILE A 112 -5.11 -1.91 9.10
N SER A 113 -5.76 -1.02 9.85
CA SER A 113 -7.21 -0.86 9.87
C SER A 113 -7.69 0.37 9.10
N ASN A 114 -6.78 1.29 8.79
CA ASN A 114 -7.09 2.56 8.14
C ASN A 114 -6.13 2.83 6.98
N ILE A 115 -6.67 3.12 5.80
CA ILE A 115 -5.89 3.58 4.64
C ILE A 115 -6.55 4.82 4.04
N GLU A 116 -5.76 5.87 3.82
CA GLU A 116 -6.17 7.06 3.09
C GLU A 116 -5.27 7.29 1.88
N PHE A 117 -5.88 7.36 0.70
CA PHE A 117 -5.27 7.83 -0.54
C PHE A 117 -5.84 9.20 -0.88
N ASN A 118 -4.98 10.21 -0.95
CA ASN A 118 -5.41 11.59 -1.16
C ASN A 118 -4.57 12.28 -2.25
N GLY A 119 -5.08 12.26 -3.48
CA GLY A 119 -4.38 12.76 -4.65
C GLY A 119 -3.17 11.92 -5.08
N CYS A 120 -3.08 10.68 -4.60
CA CYS A 120 -1.99 9.76 -4.92
C CYS A 120 -2.23 9.14 -6.31
N ASN A 121 -1.62 9.72 -7.34
CA ASN A 121 -1.87 9.34 -8.73
C ASN A 121 -1.32 7.95 -9.11
N SER A 122 -0.43 7.37 -8.30
CA SER A 122 0.04 6.00 -8.51
C SER A 122 -1.00 4.93 -8.12
N ILE A 123 -2.05 5.31 -7.39
CA ILE A 123 -3.16 4.42 -7.05
C ILE A 123 -4.11 4.28 -8.25
N ASN A 124 -4.31 3.03 -8.67
CA ASN A 124 -5.14 2.65 -9.80
C ASN A 124 -6.05 1.45 -9.45
N ASN A 125 -6.79 0.96 -10.43
CA ASN A 125 -7.71 -0.18 -10.24
C ASN A 125 -7.00 -1.46 -9.75
N GLU A 126 -5.76 -1.71 -10.18
CA GLU A 126 -4.98 -2.86 -9.73
C GLU A 126 -4.58 -2.73 -8.26
N ALA A 127 -4.17 -1.52 -7.83
CA ALA A 127 -3.87 -1.24 -6.43
C ALA A 127 -5.09 -1.49 -5.54
N LEU A 128 -6.29 -1.05 -5.96
CA LEU A 128 -7.52 -1.33 -5.22
C LEU A 128 -7.81 -2.84 -5.12
N GLY A 129 -7.63 -3.59 -6.21
CA GLY A 129 -7.82 -5.03 -6.19
C GLY A 129 -6.86 -5.76 -5.25
N GLN A 130 -5.63 -5.26 -5.10
CA GLN A 130 -4.65 -5.84 -4.19
C GLN A 130 -4.90 -5.52 -2.70
N LEU A 131 -5.78 -4.57 -2.37
CA LEU A 131 -6.19 -4.34 -0.98
C LEU A 131 -6.87 -5.56 -0.34
N ASN A 132 -7.31 -6.54 -1.13
CA ASN A 132 -7.81 -7.82 -0.63
C ASN A 132 -6.80 -8.56 0.29
N ILE A 133 -5.50 -8.25 0.21
CA ILE A 133 -4.49 -8.71 1.19
C ILE A 133 -4.86 -8.33 2.63
N LEU A 134 -5.59 -7.23 2.81
CA LEU A 134 -6.05 -6.69 4.10
C LEU A 134 -7.55 -6.90 4.35
N LYS A 135 -8.23 -7.78 3.59
CA LYS A 135 -9.69 -7.97 3.64
C LYS A 135 -10.27 -8.23 5.05
N ASP A 136 -9.49 -8.85 5.92
CA ASP A 136 -9.89 -9.24 7.27
C ASP A 136 -9.60 -8.15 8.33
N TYR A 137 -8.86 -7.09 7.97
CA TYR A 137 -8.33 -6.09 8.91
C TYR A 137 -8.69 -4.64 8.55
N LEU A 138 -8.84 -4.33 7.26
CA LEU A 138 -9.11 -2.98 6.79
C LEU A 138 -10.56 -2.58 7.09
N THR A 139 -10.73 -1.59 7.97
CA THR A 139 -12.05 -1.12 8.44
C THR A 139 -12.43 0.25 7.89
N GLN A 140 -11.44 1.08 7.54
CA GLN A 140 -11.66 2.41 6.97
C GLN A 140 -10.79 2.62 5.74
N LEU A 141 -11.42 3.00 4.63
CA LEU A 141 -10.75 3.33 3.39
C LEU A 141 -11.24 4.68 2.88
N LYS A 142 -10.31 5.59 2.59
CA LYS A 142 -10.60 6.86 1.92
C LYS A 142 -9.87 6.93 0.60
N ILE A 143 -10.60 7.21 -0.48
CA ILE A 143 -10.06 7.36 -1.83
C ILE A 143 -10.51 8.73 -2.35
N ASN A 144 -9.60 9.68 -2.25
CA ASN A 144 -9.87 11.09 -2.50
C ASN A 144 -8.96 11.58 -3.62
N ASN A 145 -9.53 12.25 -4.63
CA ASN A 145 -8.81 12.88 -5.73
C ASN A 145 -7.85 11.93 -6.51
N CYS A 146 -8.10 10.61 -6.49
CA CYS A 146 -7.26 9.62 -7.17
C CYS A 146 -7.75 9.42 -8.61
N VAL A 147 -7.05 10.05 -9.57
CA VAL A 147 -7.53 10.18 -10.97
C VAL A 147 -7.48 8.89 -11.79
N ASN A 148 -6.69 7.91 -11.35
CA ASN A 148 -6.49 6.64 -12.05
C ASN A 148 -7.37 5.50 -11.51
N VAL A 149 -8.29 5.83 -10.60
CA VAL A 149 -9.32 4.91 -10.10
C VAL A 149 -10.60 5.10 -10.92
N SER A 150 -11.23 3.98 -11.29
CA SER A 150 -12.54 3.94 -11.93
C SER A 150 -13.44 2.88 -11.29
N ASP A 151 -14.65 2.72 -11.82
CA ASP A 151 -15.66 1.75 -11.40
C ASP A 151 -15.08 0.33 -11.29
N GLN A 152 -14.20 -0.07 -12.21
CA GLN A 152 -13.56 -1.39 -12.20
C GLN A 152 -12.72 -1.60 -10.93
N GLY A 153 -11.98 -0.59 -10.49
CA GLY A 153 -11.22 -0.64 -9.24
C GLY A 153 -12.14 -0.66 -8.04
N LEU A 154 -13.20 0.16 -8.04
CA LEU A 154 -14.15 0.21 -6.95
C LEU A 154 -14.93 -1.10 -6.78
N MET A 155 -15.30 -1.79 -7.86
CA MET A 155 -15.94 -3.11 -7.79
C MET A 155 -15.10 -4.12 -6.99
N SER A 156 -13.77 -4.07 -7.10
CA SER A 156 -12.88 -4.98 -6.36
C SER A 156 -12.96 -4.82 -4.83
N LEU A 157 -13.42 -3.66 -4.34
CA LEU A 157 -13.57 -3.39 -2.91
C LEU A 157 -14.65 -4.26 -2.26
N GLU A 158 -15.51 -4.92 -3.05
CA GLU A 158 -16.51 -5.87 -2.53
C GLU A 158 -15.88 -7.04 -1.76
N GLN A 159 -14.59 -7.29 -1.90
CA GLN A 159 -13.87 -8.33 -1.17
C GLN A 159 -13.51 -7.92 0.28
N LEU A 160 -13.56 -6.62 0.60
CA LEU A 160 -13.17 -6.07 1.90
C LEU A 160 -14.32 -6.17 2.92
N GLN A 161 -14.68 -7.38 3.31
CA GLN A 161 -15.86 -7.64 4.16
C GLN A 161 -15.73 -7.08 5.59
N ALA A 162 -14.52 -6.76 6.05
CA ALA A 162 -14.31 -6.06 7.32
C ALA A 162 -14.53 -4.54 7.23
N LEU A 163 -14.69 -3.97 6.03
CA LEU A 163 -14.80 -2.53 5.82
C LEU A 163 -16.08 -1.98 6.45
N LYS A 164 -15.93 -0.93 7.25
CA LYS A 164 -17.01 -0.24 7.97
C LYS A 164 -17.24 1.18 7.47
N TYR A 165 -16.23 1.78 6.85
CA TYR A 165 -16.32 3.12 6.30
C TYR A 165 -15.55 3.21 4.99
N LEU A 166 -16.23 3.71 3.96
CA LEU A 166 -15.66 4.00 2.66
C LEU A 166 -16.00 5.44 2.25
N GLU A 167 -14.97 6.27 2.12
CA GLU A 167 -15.09 7.63 1.58
C GLU A 167 -14.56 7.66 0.14
N LEU A 168 -15.38 8.15 -0.78
CA LEU A 168 -15.02 8.40 -2.16
C LEU A 168 -15.22 9.87 -2.46
N LYS A 169 -14.15 10.62 -2.69
CA LYS A 169 -14.22 12.04 -3.04
C LYS A 169 -13.52 12.32 -4.36
N ASN A 170 -14.22 12.97 -5.28
CA ASN A 170 -13.67 13.40 -6.58
C ASN A 170 -12.99 12.23 -7.34
N VAL A 171 -13.61 11.04 -7.28
CA VAL A 171 -13.21 9.85 -8.04
C VAL A 171 -14.01 9.82 -9.34
N LYS A 172 -13.30 9.61 -10.46
CA LYS A 172 -13.92 9.59 -11.78
C LYS A 172 -14.67 8.29 -12.01
N LEU A 173 -16.00 8.38 -12.05
CA LEU A 173 -16.88 7.26 -12.37
C LEU A 173 -17.33 7.36 -13.83
N LEU A 174 -17.25 6.24 -14.55
CA LEU A 174 -17.77 6.08 -15.91
C LEU A 174 -19.24 5.72 -15.89
N THR A 175 -19.69 4.96 -14.89
CA THR A 175 -21.12 4.71 -14.67
C THR A 175 -21.74 5.82 -13.83
N GLN A 176 -23.08 5.84 -13.74
CA GLN A 176 -23.79 6.74 -12.83
C GLN A 176 -23.34 6.44 -11.39
N PRO A 177 -22.85 7.44 -10.63
CA PRO A 177 -22.38 7.24 -9.26
C PRO A 177 -23.38 6.46 -8.39
N GLU A 178 -24.67 6.73 -8.54
CA GLU A 178 -25.74 6.09 -7.78
C GLU A 178 -25.75 4.56 -7.95
N LEU A 179 -25.49 4.06 -9.16
CA LEU A 179 -25.44 2.62 -9.44
C LEU A 179 -24.23 1.97 -8.77
N MET A 180 -23.06 2.61 -8.88
CA MET A 180 -21.84 2.08 -8.26
C MET A 180 -21.94 2.08 -6.74
N ILE A 181 -22.44 3.17 -6.14
CA ILE A 181 -22.66 3.24 -4.69
C ILE A 181 -23.71 2.22 -4.23
N ARG A 182 -24.79 2.01 -5.00
CA ARG A 182 -25.78 0.97 -4.70
C ARG A 182 -25.17 -0.43 -4.72
N HIS A 183 -24.32 -0.74 -5.72
CA HIS A 183 -23.60 -2.01 -5.78
C HIS A 183 -22.74 -2.23 -4.54
N LEU A 184 -21.91 -1.24 -4.18
CA LEU A 184 -21.04 -1.32 -3.00
C LEU A 184 -21.84 -1.52 -1.71
N LYS A 185 -22.92 -0.76 -1.51
CA LYS A 185 -23.81 -0.93 -0.35
C LYS A 185 -24.49 -2.30 -0.30
N THR A 186 -24.77 -2.91 -1.45
CA THR A 186 -25.35 -4.26 -1.52
C THR A 186 -24.32 -5.33 -1.14
N LYS A 187 -23.06 -5.15 -1.54
CA LYS A 187 -21.97 -6.10 -1.28
C LYS A 187 -21.28 -5.93 0.08
N LEU A 188 -21.35 -4.72 0.63
CA LEU A 188 -20.78 -4.32 1.91
C LEU A 188 -21.87 -3.70 2.78
N PRO A 189 -22.89 -4.48 3.21
CA PRO A 189 -24.05 -3.94 3.91
C PRO A 189 -23.72 -3.27 5.25
N GLU A 190 -22.61 -3.68 5.87
CA GLU A 190 -22.11 -3.12 7.15
C GLU A 190 -21.17 -1.92 6.95
N CYS A 191 -20.94 -1.48 5.71
CA CYS A 191 -20.06 -0.37 5.39
C CYS A 191 -20.86 0.91 5.14
N ASP A 192 -20.54 1.98 5.87
CA ASP A 192 -21.02 3.31 5.53
C ASP A 192 -20.25 3.86 4.32
N VAL A 193 -20.90 3.84 3.16
CA VAL A 193 -20.34 4.35 1.90
C VAL A 193 -20.78 5.80 1.66
N LYS A 194 -19.80 6.71 1.62
CA LYS A 194 -19.97 8.13 1.32
C LYS A 194 -19.34 8.48 -0.03
N TYR A 195 -20.06 9.26 -0.83
CA TYR A 195 -19.58 9.78 -2.11
C TYR A 195 -19.75 11.29 -2.17
N TYR A 196 -18.70 11.99 -2.57
CA TYR A 196 -18.65 13.45 -2.71
C TYR A 196 -18.07 13.80 -4.07
N ASN A 197 -18.74 14.73 -4.77
CA ASN A 197 -18.25 15.31 -6.02
C ASN A 197 -18.27 16.83 -5.83
N GLU A 198 -17.09 17.42 -5.66
CA GLU A 198 -16.86 18.86 -5.48
C GLU A 198 -16.33 19.50 -6.76
#